data_AF-A0A0M4EHA4-F1
#
_entry.id   AF-A0A0M4EHA4-F1
#
_cell.length_a   1.000
_cell.length_b   1.000
_cell.length_c   1.000
_cell.angle_alpha   90.00
_cell.angle_beta   90.00
_cell.angle_gamma   90.00
#
_symmetry.space_group_name_H-M   'P 1'
#
loop_
_entity.id
_entity.type
_entity.pdbx_description
1 polymer ?
#
loop_
_entity_poly.entity_id
_entity_poly.type
_entity_poly.pdbx_seq_one_letter_code
_entity_poly.pdbx_strand_id
1 'polypeptide(L)'
;MLPKELPPPCLNCLQQAPAHLSAASLTINEMCQRLCNDECRMGLTLTGQDAAQLRRKDFLKQFEIAEALAKTSAMTSTTQMKQRLAARKLEMKMEETQSAAAAAAAAAGSTTPSDEIDGDTLPPSNDYEAAPPPRDLLLYLVRMGSFNSAPKINNVDSQDDGLELPKGLSTSALLEHVQQLRGGGIDQPSLLTRSFLKPTLNSEDVTDGLRSLNINAVSRVCSAPVERLGSNNIRLLQWNILSQTLGQHNDGFVRCPEEALTWQHRKYLIVQEILQTQPDVVCLQEVDHFKFLQTVLGAQNYAGIFFPKPDSPCLYIEQNNGPDGCAIFYKRDKLQLLGYETRILEVWRVQSNQVAIAARLQLKASGKEFCVCTTHLKARHGALLAKLRNEQGRDLIRFVKQFAGNSALLLCGDFNAEPVEPIYATILSCDLLKLGSAYADIKLEKQQQKVQSEPCEDLNELVAQSKEREPAYTTWKIREEGEECHTIDYVFYTPDQLKIKNCLEFPAGEQIGKNRTPSFQYPSDHFSLVCDFELLDESQTEVEGNSNSNHGNIQ
;
A
#
# COMPACT_ATOMS: atom_id res chain seq x y z
N MET A 1 29.98 -37.55 17.33
CA MET A 1 29.70 -36.16 16.91
C MET A 1 31.03 -35.47 16.69
N LEU A 2 31.33 -35.05 15.46
CA LEU A 2 32.54 -34.28 15.16
C LEU A 2 32.36 -32.83 15.69
N PRO A 3 33.41 -32.18 16.22
CA PRO A 3 33.35 -30.78 16.63
C PRO A 3 33.33 -29.90 15.37
N LYS A 4 32.38 -28.95 15.30
CA LYS A 4 32.38 -27.91 14.25
C LYS A 4 33.56 -26.97 14.51
N GLU A 5 34.44 -26.82 13.52
CA GLU A 5 35.53 -25.86 13.54
C GLU A 5 35.01 -24.42 13.59
N LEU A 6 35.71 -23.55 14.33
CA LEU A 6 35.47 -22.11 14.33
C LEU A 6 35.88 -21.51 12.97
N PRO A 7 35.20 -20.45 12.49
CA PRO A 7 35.59 -19.80 11.25
C PRO A 7 37.00 -19.19 11.38
N PRO A 8 37.84 -19.28 10.33
CA PRO A 8 39.18 -18.72 10.36
C PRO A 8 39.14 -17.18 10.36
N PRO A 9 40.14 -16.52 10.97
CA PRO A 9 40.23 -15.06 10.97
C PRO A 9 40.43 -14.50 9.55
N CYS A 10 39.96 -13.28 9.31
CA CYS A 10 39.99 -12.68 7.98
C CYS A 10 41.42 -12.26 7.55
N LEU A 11 41.64 -12.18 6.23
CA LEU A 11 42.95 -11.92 5.61
C LEU A 11 43.57 -10.57 6.00
N ASN A 12 42.75 -9.57 6.38
CA ASN A 12 43.23 -8.29 6.89
C ASN A 12 43.80 -8.41 8.33
N CYS A 13 43.18 -9.22 9.19
CA CYS A 13 43.71 -9.50 10.53
C CYS A 13 44.98 -10.35 10.49
N LEU A 14 45.16 -11.15 9.43
CA LEU A 14 46.37 -11.92 9.17
C LEU A 14 47.48 -11.14 8.44
N GLN A 15 47.25 -9.85 8.09
CA GLN A 15 48.18 -9.01 7.31
C GLN A 15 48.57 -9.58 5.93
N GLN A 16 47.69 -10.36 5.30
CA GLN A 16 47.97 -11.04 4.02
C GLN A 16 47.18 -10.46 2.84
N ALA A 17 46.52 -9.31 3.02
CA ALA A 17 45.76 -8.67 1.95
C ALA A 17 46.67 -7.99 0.90
N PRO A 18 46.24 -7.90 -0.38
CA PRO A 18 47.00 -7.24 -1.44
C PRO A 18 47.33 -5.77 -1.10
N ALA A 19 48.53 -5.30 -1.48
CA ALA A 19 49.07 -4.00 -1.06
C ALA A 19 48.19 -2.77 -1.37
N HIS A 20 47.32 -2.85 -2.38
CA HIS A 20 46.37 -1.79 -2.73
C HIS A 20 45.15 -1.70 -1.79
N LEU A 21 44.90 -2.73 -0.98
CA LEU A 21 43.85 -2.78 0.06
C LEU A 21 44.41 -2.62 1.48
N SER A 22 45.73 -2.75 1.67
CA SER A 22 46.39 -2.72 2.99
C SER A 22 47.02 -1.36 3.35
N ALA A 23 46.92 -0.35 2.47
CA ALA A 23 47.44 0.99 2.76
C ALA A 23 46.66 1.63 3.94
N ALA A 24 47.40 2.10 4.95
CA ALA A 24 46.85 2.52 6.25
C ALA A 24 45.90 3.73 6.19
N SER A 25 45.76 4.40 5.05
CA SER A 25 44.97 5.64 4.89
C SER A 25 43.65 5.48 4.13
N LEU A 26 43.17 4.26 3.87
CA LEU A 26 41.88 4.02 3.20
C LEU A 26 40.78 3.59 4.19
N THR A 27 39.61 4.23 4.07
CA THR A 27 38.39 4.10 4.90
C THR A 27 37.88 2.67 5.08
N ILE A 28 38.24 1.78 4.14
CA ILE A 28 37.92 0.34 4.18
C ILE A 28 38.63 -0.36 5.34
N ASN A 29 39.85 0.06 5.71
CA ASN A 29 40.59 -0.56 6.80
C ASN A 29 40.03 -0.16 8.18
N GLU A 30 39.55 1.08 8.33
CA GLU A 30 38.84 1.53 9.53
C GLU A 30 37.48 0.83 9.70
N MET A 31 36.74 0.61 8.60
CA MET A 31 35.49 -0.16 8.65
C MET A 31 35.73 -1.62 9.02
N CYS A 32 36.76 -2.25 8.47
CA CYS A 32 37.11 -3.65 8.80
C CYS A 32 37.53 -3.80 10.27
N GLN A 33 38.26 -2.82 10.82
CA GLN A 33 38.57 -2.75 12.25
C GLN A 33 37.33 -2.53 13.11
N ARG A 34 36.36 -1.70 12.69
CA ARG A 34 35.11 -1.46 13.43
C ARG A 34 34.12 -2.62 13.39
N LEU A 35 34.13 -3.42 12.32
CA LEU A 35 33.16 -4.50 12.09
C LEU A 35 33.66 -5.87 12.56
N CYS A 36 34.96 -6.05 12.79
CA CYS A 36 35.47 -7.23 13.47
C CYS A 36 35.11 -7.17 14.96
N ASN A 37 34.27 -8.10 15.42
CA ASN A 37 33.93 -8.28 16.82
C ASN A 37 35.12 -8.80 17.64
N ASP A 38 35.05 -8.65 18.96
CA ASP A 38 36.12 -9.11 19.87
C ASP A 38 36.39 -10.62 19.73
N GLU A 39 35.40 -11.43 19.36
CA GLU A 39 35.58 -12.87 19.06
C GLU A 39 36.53 -13.14 17.86
N CYS A 40 36.48 -12.32 16.80
CA CYS A 40 37.41 -12.38 15.67
C CYS A 40 38.85 -12.00 16.07
N ARG A 41 39.00 -11.14 17.09
CA ARG A 41 40.28 -10.69 17.64
C ARG A 41 40.81 -11.60 18.75
N MET A 42 39.91 -12.32 19.44
CA MET A 42 40.17 -13.20 20.59
C MET A 42 40.40 -14.67 20.21
N GLY A 43 40.37 -15.03 18.93
CA GLY A 43 40.85 -16.34 18.45
C GLY A 43 42.30 -16.68 18.84
N LEU A 44 43.00 -15.75 19.52
CA LEU A 44 44.33 -15.94 20.10
C LEU A 44 44.35 -16.42 21.55
N THR A 45 43.26 -16.33 22.33
CA THR A 45 43.36 -16.66 23.77
C THR A 45 42.05 -17.09 24.43
N LEU A 46 42.09 -18.35 24.89
CA LEU A 46 41.39 -18.96 26.04
C LEU A 46 40.14 -19.81 25.77
N THR A 47 40.28 -21.05 26.24
CA THR A 47 39.33 -22.17 26.23
C THR A 47 38.49 -22.20 27.51
N GLY A 48 37.28 -22.76 27.42
CA GLY A 48 36.67 -23.50 28.53
C GLY A 48 35.68 -22.76 29.45
N GLN A 49 34.41 -23.17 29.34
CA GLN A 49 33.35 -23.21 30.36
C GLN A 49 32.80 -21.93 31.04
N ASP A 50 33.50 -20.78 31.09
CA ASP A 50 32.94 -19.57 31.74
C ASP A 50 32.07 -18.67 30.82
N ALA A 51 32.15 -18.84 29.50
CA ALA A 51 31.46 -17.98 28.53
C ALA A 51 29.93 -18.19 28.48
N ALA A 52 29.41 -19.33 28.93
CA ALA A 52 27.97 -19.61 28.94
C ALA A 52 27.26 -18.93 30.13
N GLN A 53 27.92 -18.84 31.29
CA GLN A 53 27.37 -18.19 32.48
C GLN A 53 27.41 -16.66 32.36
N LEU A 54 28.46 -16.11 31.73
CA LEU A 54 28.57 -14.67 31.51
C LEU A 54 27.55 -14.15 30.48
N ARG A 55 27.35 -14.87 29.36
CA ARG A 55 26.32 -14.54 28.35
C ARG A 55 24.90 -14.58 28.91
N ARG A 56 24.62 -15.49 29.86
CA ARG A 56 23.31 -15.59 30.52
C ARG A 56 23.06 -14.44 31.50
N LYS A 57 24.09 -13.99 32.23
CA LYS A 57 24.00 -12.81 33.10
C LYS A 57 23.84 -11.51 32.32
N ASP A 58 24.56 -11.34 31.21
CA ASP A 58 24.42 -10.17 30.35
C ASP A 58 23.06 -10.13 29.65
N PHE A 59 22.54 -11.28 29.21
CA PHE A 59 21.19 -11.35 28.65
C PHE A 59 20.10 -10.97 29.66
N LEU A 60 20.19 -11.49 30.89
CA LEU A 60 19.23 -11.15 31.96
C LEU A 60 19.30 -9.66 32.35
N LYS A 61 20.51 -9.10 32.40
CA LYS A 61 20.72 -7.67 32.70
C LYS A 61 20.23 -6.76 31.58
N GLN A 62 20.43 -7.15 30.32
CA GLN A 62 19.88 -6.43 29.15
C GLN A 62 18.35 -6.58 29.06
N PHE A 63 17.79 -7.71 29.48
CA PHE A 63 16.35 -7.93 29.56
C PHE A 63 15.70 -7.06 30.63
N GLU A 64 16.29 -6.95 31.83
CA GLU A 64 15.82 -6.05 32.89
C GLU A 64 15.87 -4.56 32.47
N ILE A 65 16.90 -4.17 31.71
CA ILE A 65 17.02 -2.81 31.17
C ILE A 65 15.94 -2.56 30.10
N ALA A 66 15.68 -3.52 29.22
CA ALA A 66 14.60 -3.41 28.22
C ALA A 66 13.20 -3.37 28.87
N GLU A 67 12.99 -4.14 29.94
CA GLU A 67 11.76 -4.11 30.74
C GLU A 67 11.59 -2.76 31.49
N ALA A 68 12.67 -2.19 32.00
CA ALA A 68 12.68 -0.87 32.62
C ALA A 68 12.39 0.27 31.62
N LEU A 69 12.93 0.18 30.40
CA LEU A 69 12.68 1.13 29.31
C LEU A 69 11.25 1.01 28.74
N ALA A 70 10.67 -0.18 28.75
CA ALA A 70 9.26 -0.39 28.41
C ALA A 70 8.31 0.17 29.48
N LYS A 71 8.74 0.23 30.76
CA LYS A 71 7.99 0.87 31.85
C LYS A 71 8.03 2.40 31.82
N THR A 72 9.02 3.01 31.16
CA THR A 72 9.18 4.48 31.10
C THR A 72 8.60 5.13 29.84
N SER A 73 8.29 4.36 28.78
CA SER A 73 7.51 4.86 27.64
C SER A 73 6.01 4.78 27.95
N ALA A 74 5.46 5.86 28.47
CA ALA A 74 4.05 5.97 28.81
C ALA A 74 3.16 5.90 27.57
N MET A 75 2.39 4.81 27.43
CA MET A 75 1.00 4.75 26.96
C MET A 75 0.60 3.27 26.81
N THR A 76 0.21 2.62 27.91
CA THR A 76 -0.74 1.50 27.99
C THR A 76 -0.86 1.06 29.47
N SER A 77 -2.09 0.87 29.94
CA SER A 77 -2.40 0.46 31.33
C SER A 77 -1.65 -0.82 31.73
N THR A 78 -0.75 -0.70 32.69
CA THR A 78 0.28 -1.69 33.06
C THR A 78 -0.22 -2.95 33.77
N THR A 79 -1.50 -3.02 34.15
CA THR A 79 -2.04 -4.18 34.90
C THR A 79 -2.51 -5.28 33.95
N GLN A 80 -3.18 -4.95 32.85
CA GLN A 80 -3.68 -5.94 31.89
C GLN A 80 -2.54 -6.59 31.08
N MET A 81 -1.49 -5.83 30.76
CA MET A 81 -0.33 -6.37 30.05
C MET A 81 0.49 -7.34 30.91
N LYS A 82 0.62 -7.07 32.22
CA LYS A 82 1.23 -8.01 33.18
C LYS A 82 0.45 -9.30 33.30
N GLN A 83 -0.89 -9.23 33.33
CA GLN A 83 -1.76 -10.42 33.38
C GLN A 83 -1.65 -11.24 32.09
N ARG A 84 -1.60 -10.59 30.91
CA ARG A 84 -1.43 -11.26 29.61
C ARG A 84 -0.06 -11.92 29.45
N LEU A 85 1.02 -11.27 29.88
CA LEU A 85 2.37 -11.85 29.86
C LEU A 85 2.51 -13.03 30.84
N ALA A 86 1.85 -12.96 32.00
CA ALA A 86 1.82 -14.06 32.95
C ALA A 86 1.03 -15.28 32.41
N ALA A 87 -0.11 -15.04 31.76
CA ALA A 87 -0.90 -16.09 31.11
C ALA A 87 -0.13 -16.76 29.97
N ARG A 88 0.53 -15.98 29.10
CA ARG A 88 1.36 -16.48 27.99
C ARG A 88 2.53 -17.33 28.46
N LYS A 89 3.18 -16.94 29.56
CA LYS A 89 4.28 -17.70 30.18
C LYS A 89 3.79 -19.04 30.77
N LEU A 90 2.51 -19.14 31.11
CA LEU A 90 1.89 -20.35 31.61
C LEU A 90 1.49 -21.28 30.45
N GLU A 91 0.93 -20.72 29.37
CA GLU A 91 0.63 -21.44 28.12
C GLU A 91 1.89 -22.05 27.49
N MET A 92 2.97 -21.28 27.36
CA MET A 92 4.24 -21.78 26.81
C MET A 92 4.84 -22.93 27.64
N LYS A 93 4.66 -22.91 28.97
CA LYS A 93 5.08 -24.02 29.84
C LYS A 93 4.22 -25.27 29.67
N MET A 94 2.94 -25.09 29.35
CA MET A 94 2.01 -26.20 29.05
C MET A 94 2.28 -26.80 27.66
N GLU A 95 2.66 -25.98 26.67
CA GLU A 95 3.06 -26.41 25.33
C GLU A 95 4.41 -27.16 25.34
N GLU A 96 5.38 -26.71 26.15
CA GLU A 96 6.66 -27.42 26.36
C GLU A 96 6.46 -28.82 26.96
N THR A 97 5.47 -29.00 27.84
CA THR A 97 5.17 -30.31 28.44
C THR A 97 4.41 -31.24 27.48
N GLN A 98 3.60 -30.71 26.56
CA GLN A 98 2.94 -31.49 25.51
C GLN A 98 3.89 -31.87 24.36
N SER A 99 4.83 -30.98 23.99
CA SER A 99 5.87 -31.25 22.98
C SER A 99 6.86 -32.33 23.43
N ALA A 100 7.25 -32.32 24.71
CA ALA A 100 8.10 -33.37 25.28
C ALA A 100 7.43 -34.76 25.30
N ALA A 101 6.11 -34.82 25.44
CA ALA A 101 5.34 -36.06 25.40
C ALA A 101 5.20 -36.63 23.97
N ALA A 102 5.05 -35.76 22.96
CA ALA A 102 4.97 -36.16 21.55
C ALA A 102 6.32 -36.65 21.00
N ALA A 103 7.43 -36.03 21.41
CA ALA A 103 8.78 -36.43 21.00
C ALA A 103 9.19 -37.82 21.55
N ALA A 104 8.66 -38.22 22.71
CA ALA A 104 8.88 -39.55 23.26
C ALA A 104 8.13 -40.66 22.49
N ALA A 105 7.00 -40.33 21.86
CA ALA A 105 6.20 -41.27 21.06
C ALA A 105 6.78 -41.50 19.66
N ALA A 106 7.45 -40.49 19.07
CA ALA A 106 8.05 -40.59 17.72
C ALA A 106 9.38 -41.37 17.67
N ALA A 107 10.02 -41.63 18.81
CA ALA A 107 11.29 -42.36 18.89
C ALA A 107 11.14 -43.89 18.81
N ALA A 108 9.92 -44.42 18.69
CA ALA A 108 9.64 -45.85 18.65
C ALA A 108 8.86 -46.26 17.39
N GLY A 109 9.51 -46.29 16.22
CA GLY A 109 8.96 -46.90 15.02
C GLY A 109 9.69 -46.52 13.74
N SER A 110 10.41 -47.47 13.14
CA SER A 110 11.20 -47.31 11.92
C SER A 110 10.43 -47.60 10.63
N THR A 111 11.12 -47.30 9.52
CA THR A 111 11.04 -47.84 8.14
C THR A 111 10.05 -47.20 7.15
N THR A 112 10.66 -46.65 6.09
CA THR A 112 10.09 -46.20 4.80
C THR A 112 9.68 -47.40 3.93
N PRO A 113 8.91 -47.20 2.84
CA PRO A 113 9.53 -46.85 1.55
C PRO A 113 8.79 -45.77 0.72
N SER A 114 9.52 -45.34 -0.30
CA SER A 114 9.30 -44.42 -1.41
C SER A 114 8.08 -44.70 -2.30
N ASP A 115 7.54 -43.64 -2.92
CA ASP A 115 7.04 -43.66 -4.29
C ASP A 115 7.25 -42.28 -4.96
N GLU A 116 7.77 -42.33 -6.19
CA GLU A 116 8.00 -41.21 -7.13
C GLU A 116 6.68 -40.81 -7.80
N ILE A 117 6.40 -39.51 -7.93
CA ILE A 117 5.54 -38.96 -8.99
C ILE A 117 6.15 -37.65 -9.50
N ASP A 118 6.40 -37.64 -10.80
CA ASP A 118 6.93 -36.58 -11.64
C ASP A 118 5.83 -35.54 -11.97
N GLY A 119 6.17 -34.25 -12.04
CA GLY A 119 5.23 -33.19 -12.44
C GLY A 119 5.58 -31.78 -11.97
N ASP A 120 6.27 -31.02 -12.84
CA ASP A 120 6.37 -29.55 -12.92
C ASP A 120 6.23 -28.76 -11.60
N THR A 121 7.28 -28.83 -10.78
CA THR A 121 7.49 -27.91 -9.67
C THR A 121 8.14 -26.62 -10.15
N LEU A 122 7.56 -25.47 -9.75
CA LEU A 122 8.23 -24.18 -9.66
C LEU A 122 9.68 -24.36 -9.16
N PRO A 123 10.66 -23.60 -9.68
CA PRO A 123 12.05 -23.80 -9.31
C PRO A 123 12.19 -23.73 -7.78
N PRO A 124 12.99 -24.62 -7.18
CA PRO A 124 13.19 -24.64 -5.74
C PRO A 124 13.67 -23.26 -5.30
N SER A 125 13.19 -22.83 -4.15
CA SER A 125 13.61 -21.63 -3.45
C SER A 125 15.12 -21.65 -3.26
N ASN A 126 15.86 -21.12 -4.24
CA ASN A 126 17.25 -20.80 -4.01
C ASN A 126 17.26 -19.65 -3.02
N ASP A 127 17.74 -19.98 -1.83
CA ASP A 127 18.00 -19.10 -0.71
C ASP A 127 18.78 -17.86 -1.20
N TYR A 128 18.05 -16.77 -1.43
CA TYR A 128 18.63 -15.48 -1.15
C TYR A 128 18.88 -15.47 0.35
N GLU A 129 20.15 -15.51 0.75
CA GLU A 129 20.59 -15.12 2.09
C GLU A 129 20.07 -13.69 2.34
N ALA A 130 18.84 -13.60 2.82
CA ALA A 130 18.31 -12.37 3.37
C ALA A 130 19.15 -12.10 4.61
N ALA A 131 20.07 -11.15 4.49
CA ALA A 131 20.85 -10.67 5.63
C ALA A 131 19.90 -10.49 6.82
N PRO A 132 20.24 -11.01 8.02
CA PRO A 132 19.34 -10.96 9.15
C PRO A 132 18.90 -9.51 9.39
N PRO A 133 17.60 -9.25 9.61
CA PRO A 133 17.10 -7.89 9.73
C PRO A 133 17.88 -7.14 10.83
N PRO A 134 18.23 -5.85 10.60
CA PRO A 134 18.97 -5.07 11.57
C PRO A 134 18.30 -5.14 12.95
N ARG A 135 19.09 -5.24 14.03
CA ARG A 135 18.60 -5.40 15.40
C ARG A 135 17.51 -4.38 15.77
N ASP A 136 17.65 -3.14 15.33
CA ASP A 136 16.69 -2.07 15.62
C ASP A 136 15.34 -2.28 14.92
N LEU A 137 15.35 -2.95 13.77
CA LEU A 137 14.15 -3.30 13.00
C LEU A 137 13.41 -4.49 13.62
N LEU A 138 14.15 -5.50 14.08
CA LEU A 138 13.57 -6.59 14.86
C LEU A 138 12.94 -6.07 16.15
N LEU A 139 13.60 -5.17 16.86
CA LEU A 139 13.04 -4.50 18.04
C LEU A 139 11.79 -3.68 17.70
N TYR A 140 11.78 -3.02 16.54
CA TYR A 140 10.60 -2.31 16.04
C TYR A 140 9.42 -3.27 15.79
N LEU A 141 9.65 -4.38 15.08
CA LEU A 141 8.63 -5.40 14.81
C LEU A 141 8.12 -6.05 16.10
N VAL A 142 8.99 -6.30 17.08
CA VAL A 142 8.58 -6.81 18.41
C VAL A 142 7.72 -5.80 19.18
N ARG A 143 8.01 -4.50 19.06
CA ARG A 143 7.17 -3.44 19.65
C ARG A 143 5.79 -3.35 19.00
N MET A 144 5.65 -3.77 17.75
CA MET A 144 4.36 -3.80 17.05
C MET A 144 3.44 -4.93 17.54
N GLY A 145 3.92 -5.84 18.41
CA GLY A 145 3.12 -6.89 19.03
C GLY A 145 2.93 -8.15 18.19
N SER A 146 2.50 -9.24 18.83
CA SER A 146 2.10 -10.48 18.16
C SER A 146 0.64 -10.36 17.70
N PHE A 147 0.41 -10.38 16.38
CA PHE A 147 -0.90 -10.12 15.76
C PHE A 147 -1.86 -11.32 15.75
N ASN A 148 -1.55 -12.41 16.47
CA ASN A 148 -2.31 -13.66 16.42
C ASN A 148 -3.56 -13.65 17.33
N SER A 149 -3.86 -12.52 17.99
CA SER A 149 -5.06 -12.35 18.81
C SER A 149 -5.98 -11.35 18.12
N ALA A 150 -7.17 -11.76 17.68
CA ALA A 150 -8.17 -10.83 17.17
C ALA A 150 -8.38 -9.72 18.21
N PRO A 151 -8.24 -8.43 17.86
CA PRO A 151 -8.47 -7.34 18.79
C PRO A 151 -9.87 -7.43 19.33
N LYS A 152 -10.02 -7.24 20.64
CA LYS A 152 -11.34 -7.02 21.19
C LYS A 152 -11.83 -5.68 20.63
N ILE A 153 -12.82 -5.73 19.74
CA ILE A 153 -13.52 -4.55 19.27
C ILE A 153 -14.18 -3.93 20.51
N ASN A 154 -13.61 -2.83 21.00
CA ASN A 154 -14.06 -2.18 22.23
C ASN A 154 -15.31 -1.32 21.99
N ASN A 155 -15.49 -0.86 20.76
CA ASN A 155 -16.59 0.03 20.38
C ASN A 155 -17.53 -0.68 19.39
N VAL A 156 -18.83 -0.63 19.66
CA VAL A 156 -19.84 -1.11 18.71
C VAL A 156 -20.01 -0.06 17.61
N ASP A 157 -19.92 -0.47 16.34
CA ASP A 157 -20.21 0.34 15.14
C ASP A 157 -21.68 0.77 15.14
N SER A 158 -21.96 1.90 15.81
CA SER A 158 -23.31 2.37 16.14
C SER A 158 -23.55 3.83 15.79
N GLN A 159 -22.50 4.61 15.47
CA GLN A 159 -22.68 6.00 15.03
C GLN A 159 -23.45 6.10 13.70
N ASP A 160 -23.48 5.02 12.93
CA ASP A 160 -24.06 4.97 11.59
C ASP A 160 -25.46 4.31 11.57
N ASP A 161 -25.98 3.84 12.71
CA ASP A 161 -27.24 3.08 12.79
C ASP A 161 -28.49 3.92 12.46
N GLY A 162 -28.42 5.24 12.63
CA GLY A 162 -29.53 6.16 12.36
C GLY A 162 -29.64 6.65 10.92
N LEU A 163 -28.81 6.13 10.00
CA LEU A 163 -28.79 6.59 8.61
C LEU A 163 -29.97 5.99 7.81
N GLU A 164 -31.03 6.78 7.64
CA GLU A 164 -32.12 6.45 6.72
C GLU A 164 -31.94 7.22 5.39
N LEU A 165 -31.73 6.48 4.29
CA LEU A 165 -31.71 7.04 2.95
C LEU A 165 -33.00 6.67 2.20
N PRO A 166 -33.64 7.64 1.51
CA PRO A 166 -34.76 7.34 0.62
C PRO A 166 -34.34 6.32 -0.45
N LYS A 167 -35.18 5.30 -0.66
CA LYS A 167 -34.90 4.25 -1.64
C LYS A 167 -35.04 4.78 -3.07
N GLY A 168 -34.13 4.38 -3.95
CA GLY A 168 -34.22 4.67 -5.39
C GLY A 168 -33.85 6.09 -5.79
N LEU A 169 -33.12 6.83 -4.94
CA LEU A 169 -32.59 8.14 -5.32
C LEU A 169 -31.64 8.00 -6.52
N SER A 170 -31.84 8.83 -7.54
CA SER A 170 -30.84 9.03 -8.58
C SER A 170 -29.56 9.61 -7.97
N THR A 171 -28.43 9.46 -8.66
CA THR A 171 -27.16 10.04 -8.21
C THR A 171 -27.25 11.55 -8.01
N SER A 172 -27.95 12.26 -8.90
CA SER A 172 -28.19 13.71 -8.74
C SER A 172 -29.00 14.03 -7.49
N ALA A 173 -30.09 13.30 -7.23
CA ALA A 173 -30.95 13.52 -6.07
C ALA A 173 -30.25 13.17 -4.76
N LEU A 174 -29.43 12.10 -4.74
CA LEU A 174 -28.61 11.76 -3.58
C LEU A 174 -27.55 12.84 -3.31
N LEU A 175 -26.93 13.38 -4.37
CA LEU A 175 -25.92 14.42 -4.26
C LEU A 175 -26.52 15.72 -3.72
N GLU A 176 -27.71 16.12 -4.19
CA GLU A 176 -28.49 17.22 -3.62
C GLU A 176 -28.86 16.96 -2.15
N HIS A 177 -29.31 15.75 -1.83
CA HIS A 177 -29.67 15.37 -0.47
C HIS A 177 -28.46 15.44 0.49
N VAL A 178 -27.30 14.92 0.08
CA VAL A 178 -26.05 14.97 0.84
C VAL A 178 -25.59 16.42 1.03
N GLN A 179 -25.75 17.28 0.01
CA GLN A 179 -25.47 18.71 0.12
C GLN A 179 -26.42 19.42 1.10
N GLN A 180 -27.70 19.04 1.14
CA GLN A 180 -28.67 19.57 2.11
C GLN A 180 -28.34 19.14 3.54
N LEU A 181 -27.99 17.86 3.74
CA LEU A 181 -27.61 17.30 5.05
C LEU A 181 -26.34 17.91 5.63
N ARG A 182 -25.47 18.47 4.78
CA ARG A 182 -24.30 19.24 5.21
C ARG A 182 -24.66 20.57 5.91
N GLY A 183 -25.88 21.08 5.71
CA GLY A 183 -26.36 22.28 6.40
C GLY A 183 -26.93 23.32 5.44
N GLY A 184 -28.01 22.97 4.73
CA GLY A 184 -28.77 23.91 3.92
C GLY A 184 -29.20 25.15 4.71
N GLY A 185 -28.43 26.24 4.62
CA GLY A 185 -28.81 27.56 5.14
C GLY A 185 -27.71 28.47 5.71
N ILE A 186 -26.48 28.00 5.96
CA ILE A 186 -25.37 28.86 6.45
C ILE A 186 -24.13 28.64 5.57
N ASP A 187 -23.40 29.72 5.27
CA ASP A 187 -22.22 29.86 4.40
C ASP A 187 -21.11 28.80 4.62
N GLN A 188 -21.35 27.53 4.26
CA GLN A 188 -20.30 26.52 4.17
C GLN A 188 -19.78 26.43 2.74
N PRO A 189 -18.46 26.54 2.52
CA PRO A 189 -17.89 26.59 1.18
C PRO A 189 -18.10 25.26 0.45
N SER A 190 -18.31 25.27 -0.87
CA SER A 190 -18.49 24.04 -1.64
C SER A 190 -17.24 23.14 -1.60
N LEU A 191 -17.42 21.83 -1.82
CA LEU A 191 -16.32 20.90 -2.07
C LEU A 191 -15.41 21.47 -3.18
N LEU A 192 -14.10 21.37 -2.95
CA LEU A 192 -13.08 21.82 -3.90
C LEU A 192 -13.30 21.17 -5.27
N THR A 193 -13.59 21.98 -6.27
CA THR A 193 -13.88 21.49 -7.62
C THR A 193 -12.60 21.21 -8.39
N ARG A 194 -12.53 20.05 -9.04
CA ARG A 194 -11.41 19.61 -9.88
C ARG A 194 -11.92 19.16 -11.25
N SER A 195 -11.04 19.26 -12.26
CA SER A 195 -11.34 18.86 -13.63
C SER A 195 -10.43 17.73 -14.07
N PHE A 196 -10.91 16.88 -14.97
CA PHE A 196 -10.04 15.94 -15.65
C PHE A 196 -9.10 16.70 -16.60
N LEU A 197 -7.94 16.12 -16.82
CA LEU A 197 -6.96 16.56 -17.79
C LEU A 197 -7.66 16.83 -19.13
N LYS A 198 -7.58 18.08 -19.62
CA LYS A 198 -8.21 18.46 -20.89
C LYS A 198 -7.63 17.62 -22.05
N PRO A 199 -8.47 17.14 -22.99
CA PRO A 199 -7.99 16.54 -24.23
C PRO A 199 -7.15 17.54 -25.01
N THR A 200 -6.05 17.09 -25.62
CA THR A 200 -5.27 17.88 -26.57
C THR A 200 -6.09 18.05 -27.86
N LEU A 201 -6.39 19.29 -28.25
CA LEU A 201 -7.22 19.64 -29.42
C LEU A 201 -6.59 19.30 -30.79
N ASN A 202 -5.45 18.61 -30.82
CA ASN A 202 -4.64 18.40 -32.04
C ASN A 202 -4.79 17.00 -32.66
N SER A 203 -5.80 16.23 -32.28
CA SER A 203 -6.23 15.07 -33.07
C SER A 203 -7.11 15.57 -34.21
N GLU A 204 -6.78 15.22 -35.47
CA GLU A 204 -7.72 15.40 -36.60
C GLU A 204 -9.07 14.71 -36.36
N ASP A 205 -9.12 13.80 -35.39
CA ASP A 205 -10.36 13.30 -34.81
C ASP A 205 -10.78 14.13 -33.57
N VAL A 206 -11.37 15.31 -33.84
CA VAL A 206 -11.96 16.24 -32.85
C VAL A 206 -13.07 15.56 -32.03
N THR A 207 -13.47 14.35 -32.41
CA THR A 207 -14.59 13.64 -31.81
C THR A 207 -14.21 12.78 -30.62
N ASP A 208 -12.96 12.37 -30.45
CA ASP A 208 -12.60 11.37 -29.43
C ASP A 208 -12.46 11.99 -28.02
N GLY A 209 -11.98 13.23 -27.93
CA GLY A 209 -11.85 13.96 -26.66
C GLY A 209 -13.17 14.50 -26.11
N LEU A 210 -14.15 14.79 -26.98
CA LEU A 210 -15.47 15.33 -26.63
C LEU A 210 -16.54 14.24 -26.47
N ARG A 211 -16.44 13.10 -27.19
CA ARG A 211 -17.39 11.97 -27.08
C ARG A 211 -17.14 11.06 -25.87
N SER A 212 -16.11 11.33 -25.07
CA SER A 212 -15.72 10.47 -23.94
C SER A 212 -16.18 11.01 -22.58
N LEU A 213 -16.77 12.21 -22.53
CA LEU A 213 -17.21 12.83 -21.27
C LEU A 213 -18.59 13.44 -21.45
N ASN A 214 -19.54 13.09 -20.58
CA ASN A 214 -20.76 13.88 -20.46
C ASN A 214 -20.38 15.25 -19.85
N ILE A 215 -20.43 16.31 -20.65
CA ILE A 215 -20.23 17.67 -20.15
C ILE A 215 -21.52 18.09 -19.47
N ASN A 216 -21.54 18.13 -18.14
CA ASN A 216 -22.63 18.79 -17.42
C ASN A 216 -22.41 20.30 -17.54
N ALA A 217 -23.16 20.94 -18.45
CA ALA A 217 -23.00 22.36 -18.78
C ALA A 217 -23.18 23.31 -17.59
N VAL A 218 -23.79 22.83 -16.50
CA VAL A 218 -24.07 23.62 -15.28
C VAL A 218 -22.89 23.61 -14.29
N SER A 219 -22.15 22.50 -14.14
CA SER A 219 -21.14 22.35 -13.08
C SER A 219 -19.70 22.56 -13.52
N ARG A 220 -19.39 22.45 -14.83
CA ARG A 220 -18.00 22.33 -15.34
C ARG A 220 -17.19 21.19 -14.69
N VAL A 221 -17.87 20.27 -14.00
CA VAL A 221 -17.31 19.04 -13.42
C VAL A 221 -17.55 17.92 -14.41
N CYS A 222 -16.47 17.21 -14.80
CA CYS A 222 -16.53 16.13 -15.77
C CYS A 222 -17.46 15.02 -15.27
N SER A 223 -18.57 14.79 -15.97
CA SER A 223 -19.43 13.65 -15.67
C SER A 223 -18.85 12.38 -16.29
N ALA A 224 -19.36 11.24 -15.81
CA ALA A 224 -19.00 9.87 -16.19
C ALA A 224 -18.63 9.69 -17.69
N PRO A 225 -17.78 8.70 -18.03
CA PRO A 225 -17.51 8.36 -19.41
C PRO A 225 -18.83 8.06 -20.13
N VAL A 226 -18.96 8.45 -21.39
CA VAL A 226 -20.15 8.08 -22.19
C VAL A 226 -20.19 6.55 -22.28
N GLU A 227 -21.15 5.93 -21.59
CA GLU A 227 -21.36 4.49 -21.63
C GLU A 227 -21.79 4.10 -23.05
N ARG A 228 -20.84 3.58 -23.84
CA ARG A 228 -21.14 2.92 -25.11
C ARG A 228 -21.37 1.44 -24.81
N LEU A 229 -22.37 0.84 -25.45
CA LEU A 229 -22.61 -0.61 -25.37
C LEU A 229 -21.31 -1.34 -25.76
N GLY A 230 -20.81 -2.22 -24.89
CA GLY A 230 -19.55 -2.95 -25.11
C GLY A 230 -18.26 -2.19 -24.73
N SER A 231 -18.34 -1.05 -24.03
CA SER A 231 -17.12 -0.32 -23.63
C SER A 231 -16.29 -1.10 -22.62
N ASN A 232 -15.00 -1.28 -22.92
CA ASN A 232 -13.99 -1.84 -22.01
C ASN A 232 -13.42 -0.79 -21.04
N ASN A 233 -14.18 0.27 -20.76
CA ASN A 233 -13.70 1.39 -19.96
C ASN A 233 -13.89 1.12 -18.46
N ILE A 234 -12.90 1.47 -17.65
CA ILE A 234 -12.96 1.44 -16.20
C ILE A 234 -12.56 2.82 -15.66
N ARG A 235 -13.42 3.43 -14.85
CA ARG A 235 -13.04 4.54 -13.99
C ARG A 235 -12.68 4.03 -12.60
N LEU A 236 -11.47 4.31 -12.17
CA LEU A 236 -10.95 3.95 -10.85
C LEU A 236 -10.80 5.23 -10.01
N LEU A 237 -11.23 5.18 -8.74
CA LEU A 237 -10.89 6.16 -7.71
C LEU A 237 -10.01 5.49 -6.64
N GLN A 238 -8.86 6.08 -6.32
CA GLN A 238 -8.04 5.73 -5.15
C GLN A 238 -7.99 6.90 -4.19
N TRP A 239 -8.18 6.65 -2.89
CA TRP A 239 -8.16 7.73 -1.89
C TRP A 239 -7.96 7.26 -0.44
N ASN A 240 -6.99 7.86 0.25
CA ASN A 240 -6.93 7.85 1.70
C ASN A 240 -7.94 8.89 2.25
N ILE A 241 -8.96 8.44 2.98
CA ILE A 241 -10.08 9.31 3.40
C ILE A 241 -9.89 9.96 4.78
N LEU A 242 -8.72 9.76 5.41
CA LEU A 242 -8.41 10.20 6.77
C LEU A 242 -9.39 9.64 7.82
N SER A 243 -8.93 8.67 8.60
CA SER A 243 -9.71 8.09 9.69
C SER A 243 -10.07 9.14 10.75
N GLN A 244 -11.20 8.97 11.43
CA GLN A 244 -11.66 9.96 12.42
C GLN A 244 -10.67 10.17 13.56
N THR A 245 -9.97 9.11 13.94
CA THR A 245 -8.97 9.16 15.02
C THR A 245 -7.74 9.96 14.65
N LEU A 246 -7.23 9.76 13.44
CA LEU A 246 -6.08 10.52 12.97
C LEU A 246 -6.47 11.99 12.77
N GLY A 247 -7.68 12.25 12.27
CA GLY A 247 -8.26 13.58 12.12
C GLY A 247 -8.27 14.42 13.41
N GLN A 248 -8.77 13.90 14.53
CA GLN A 248 -9.01 14.73 15.74
C GLN A 248 -7.93 14.70 16.81
N HIS A 249 -7.13 13.62 16.91
CA HIS A 249 -6.34 13.41 18.13
C HIS A 249 -4.84 13.14 17.91
N ASN A 250 -4.44 12.66 16.73
CA ASN A 250 -3.10 12.10 16.56
C ASN A 250 -2.20 12.84 15.55
N ASP A 251 -2.77 13.53 14.55
CA ASP A 251 -1.98 14.07 13.44
C ASP A 251 -1.69 15.57 13.50
N GLY A 252 -2.36 16.31 14.40
CA GLY A 252 -1.99 17.70 14.73
C GLY A 252 -2.16 18.68 13.57
N PHE A 253 -3.31 18.70 12.91
CA PHE A 253 -3.63 19.63 11.81
C PHE A 253 -3.80 21.08 12.28
N VAL A 254 -2.70 21.77 12.58
CA VAL A 254 -2.68 23.09 13.26
C VAL A 254 -3.36 24.24 12.48
N ARG A 255 -3.63 24.07 11.19
CA ARG A 255 -4.34 25.06 10.35
C ARG A 255 -5.76 24.65 9.97
N CYS A 256 -6.20 23.45 10.36
CA CYS A 256 -7.54 22.97 10.12
C CYS A 256 -8.45 23.33 11.30
N PRO A 257 -9.62 23.97 11.07
CA PRO A 257 -10.61 24.14 12.12
C PRO A 257 -11.10 22.79 12.67
N GLU A 258 -11.21 22.65 13.99
CA GLU A 258 -11.62 21.39 14.64
C GLU A 258 -12.96 20.86 14.11
N GLU A 259 -13.91 21.75 13.81
CA GLU A 259 -15.21 21.40 13.23
C GLU A 259 -15.06 20.69 11.87
N ALA A 260 -14.12 21.14 11.04
CA ALA A 260 -13.85 20.55 9.73
C ALA A 260 -13.22 19.15 9.84
N LEU A 261 -12.61 18.81 10.98
CA LEU A 261 -12.03 17.48 11.26
C LEU A 261 -13.07 16.47 11.76
N THR A 262 -14.26 16.92 12.16
CA THR A 262 -15.32 16.03 12.67
C THR A 262 -15.84 15.09 11.57
N TRP A 263 -16.12 13.84 11.93
CA TRP A 263 -16.72 12.87 11.01
C TRP A 263 -18.04 13.40 10.43
N GLN A 264 -18.83 14.07 11.28
CA GLN A 264 -20.11 14.66 10.90
C GLN A 264 -19.98 15.66 9.74
N HIS A 265 -18.90 16.43 9.70
CA HIS A 265 -18.61 17.35 8.60
C HIS A 265 -18.03 16.61 7.38
N ARG A 266 -17.03 15.76 7.59
CA ARG A 266 -16.24 15.14 6.51
C ARG A 266 -17.05 14.12 5.69
N LYS A 267 -17.91 13.32 6.33
CA LYS A 267 -18.59 12.18 5.70
C LYS A 267 -19.38 12.52 4.44
N TYR A 268 -20.05 13.67 4.43
CA TYR A 268 -20.85 14.11 3.29
C TYR A 268 -19.99 14.66 2.15
N LEU A 269 -18.86 15.31 2.46
CA LEU A 269 -17.88 15.71 1.45
C LEU A 269 -17.19 14.49 0.82
N ILE A 270 -16.89 13.46 1.60
CA ILE A 270 -16.33 12.19 1.11
C ILE A 270 -17.30 11.54 0.12
N VAL A 271 -18.58 11.43 0.49
CA VAL A 271 -19.62 10.92 -0.40
C VAL A 271 -19.74 11.79 -1.65
N GLN A 272 -19.75 13.11 -1.50
CA GLN A 272 -19.88 14.03 -2.63
C GLN A 272 -18.72 13.86 -3.63
N GLU A 273 -17.48 13.73 -3.18
CA GLU A 273 -16.31 13.47 -4.04
C GLU A 273 -16.46 12.18 -4.85
N ILE A 274 -16.89 11.09 -4.20
CA ILE A 274 -17.10 9.79 -4.86
C ILE A 274 -18.27 9.87 -5.87
N LEU A 275 -19.40 10.46 -5.49
CA LEU A 275 -20.58 10.53 -6.35
C LEU A 275 -20.40 11.50 -7.54
N GLN A 276 -19.62 12.57 -7.38
CA GLN A 276 -19.33 13.51 -8.48
C GLN A 276 -18.45 12.87 -9.56
N THR A 277 -17.50 12.04 -9.15
CA THR A 277 -16.55 11.39 -10.05
C THR A 277 -17.12 10.13 -10.72
N GLN A 278 -18.17 9.53 -10.13
CA GLN A 278 -18.86 8.32 -10.61
C GLN A 278 -17.91 7.17 -11.02
N PRO A 279 -17.01 6.73 -10.12
CA PRO A 279 -16.06 5.67 -10.42
C PRO A 279 -16.74 4.30 -10.54
N ASP A 280 -16.21 3.41 -11.37
CA ASP A 280 -16.65 2.01 -11.41
C ASP A 280 -16.07 1.20 -10.25
N VAL A 281 -14.85 1.54 -9.84
CA VAL A 281 -14.13 0.92 -8.72
C VAL A 281 -13.57 2.00 -7.80
N VAL A 282 -13.72 1.82 -6.49
CA VAL A 282 -13.26 2.74 -5.44
C VAL A 282 -12.33 2.01 -4.48
N CYS A 283 -11.08 2.44 -4.37
CA CYS A 283 -10.07 1.90 -3.48
C CYS A 283 -9.78 2.91 -2.35
N LEU A 284 -10.22 2.61 -1.14
CA LEU A 284 -10.11 3.51 0.00
C LEU A 284 -9.13 2.99 1.06
N GLN A 285 -8.40 3.93 1.68
CA GLN A 285 -7.54 3.68 2.85
C GLN A 285 -8.05 4.50 4.04
N GLU A 286 -7.70 4.06 5.25
CA GLU A 286 -8.14 4.67 6.51
C GLU A 286 -9.66 4.69 6.72
N VAL A 287 -10.33 3.62 6.30
CA VAL A 287 -11.77 3.49 6.47
C VAL A 287 -12.08 2.96 7.87
N ASP A 288 -12.65 3.79 8.74
CA ASP A 288 -13.20 3.41 10.05
C ASP A 288 -14.74 3.45 10.12
N HIS A 289 -15.40 4.12 9.16
CA HIS A 289 -16.85 4.18 9.01
C HIS A 289 -17.35 3.42 7.77
N PHE A 290 -16.98 2.13 7.67
CA PHE A 290 -17.34 1.31 6.50
C PHE A 290 -18.86 1.15 6.33
N LYS A 291 -19.61 0.98 7.42
CA LYS A 291 -21.07 0.78 7.39
C LYS A 291 -21.81 1.99 6.81
N PHE A 292 -21.41 3.20 7.16
CA PHE A 292 -21.89 4.42 6.51
C PHE A 292 -21.66 4.38 4.99
N LEU A 293 -20.41 4.15 4.55
CA LEU A 293 -20.08 4.12 3.12
C LEU A 293 -20.82 3.00 2.38
N GLN A 294 -20.92 1.82 2.98
CA GLN A 294 -21.66 0.68 2.43
C GLN A 294 -23.14 1.00 2.25
N THR A 295 -23.75 1.72 3.18
CA THR A 295 -25.16 2.12 3.11
C THR A 295 -25.38 3.16 2.02
N VAL A 296 -24.57 4.23 2.02
CA VAL A 296 -24.72 5.35 1.05
C VAL A 296 -24.38 4.92 -0.37
N LEU A 297 -23.23 4.27 -0.58
CA LEU A 297 -22.81 3.81 -1.90
C LEU A 297 -23.65 2.60 -2.35
N GLY A 298 -24.15 1.79 -1.42
CA GLY A 298 -25.09 0.70 -1.71
C GLY A 298 -26.38 1.18 -2.39
N ALA A 299 -26.89 2.35 -1.98
CA ALA A 299 -28.02 3.01 -2.63
C ALA A 299 -27.72 3.45 -4.09
N GLN A 300 -26.45 3.53 -4.47
CA GLN A 300 -25.97 3.84 -5.82
C GLN A 300 -25.38 2.61 -6.53
N ASN A 301 -25.87 1.41 -6.17
CA ASN A 301 -25.48 0.13 -6.75
C ASN A 301 -24.03 -0.30 -6.51
N TYR A 302 -23.29 0.30 -5.58
CA TYR A 302 -22.00 -0.24 -5.18
C TYR A 302 -22.18 -1.45 -4.26
N ALA A 303 -21.18 -2.32 -4.23
CA ALA A 303 -20.93 -3.26 -3.14
C ALA A 303 -19.50 -3.08 -2.64
N GLY A 304 -19.27 -3.32 -1.35
CA GLY A 304 -18.00 -3.05 -0.68
C GLY A 304 -17.38 -4.30 -0.06
N ILE A 305 -16.05 -4.35 -0.08
CA ILE A 305 -15.19 -5.29 0.64
C ILE A 305 -14.37 -4.45 1.63
N PHE A 306 -14.25 -4.90 2.87
CA PHE A 306 -13.49 -4.21 3.92
C PHE A 306 -12.53 -5.17 4.61
N PHE A 307 -11.32 -4.69 4.88
CA PHE A 307 -10.35 -5.43 5.68
C PHE A 307 -9.66 -4.50 6.70
N PRO A 308 -9.98 -4.65 8.00
CA PRO A 308 -9.43 -3.78 9.05
C PRO A 308 -7.97 -4.09 9.33
N LYS A 309 -7.22 -3.08 9.81
CA LYS A 309 -5.89 -3.28 10.36
C LYS A 309 -5.96 -4.12 11.65
N PRO A 310 -4.99 -5.02 11.90
CA PRO A 310 -4.91 -5.77 13.14
C PRO A 310 -4.82 -4.91 14.40
N ASP A 311 -4.11 -3.79 14.39
CA ASP A 311 -4.01 -2.88 15.54
C ASP A 311 -4.13 -1.43 15.07
N SER A 312 -5.34 -0.89 15.15
CA SER A 312 -5.65 0.46 14.72
C SER A 312 -5.70 1.42 15.90
N PRO A 313 -5.13 2.64 15.78
CA PRO A 313 -5.36 3.72 16.74
C PRO A 313 -6.85 3.99 17.01
N CYS A 314 -7.71 3.72 16.02
CA CYS A 314 -9.15 3.94 16.10
C CYS A 314 -9.85 3.08 17.17
N LEU A 315 -9.22 1.97 17.59
CA LEU A 315 -9.73 1.11 18.67
C LEU A 315 -9.66 1.76 20.06
N TYR A 316 -8.81 2.78 20.22
CA TYR A 316 -8.50 3.38 21.52
C TYR A 316 -9.23 4.70 21.75
N ILE A 317 -10.01 5.16 20.77
CA ILE A 317 -10.82 6.37 20.89
C ILE A 317 -12.23 5.96 21.32
N GLU A 318 -12.70 6.55 22.42
CA GLU A 318 -14.07 6.32 22.87
C GLU A 318 -15.06 6.73 21.78
N GLN A 319 -16.10 5.92 21.60
CA GLN A 319 -17.20 6.14 20.65
C GLN A 319 -16.86 5.98 19.15
N ASN A 320 -15.61 5.77 18.71
CA ASN A 320 -15.34 5.53 17.28
C ASN A 320 -15.84 4.14 16.79
N ASN A 321 -16.14 3.96 15.51
CA ASN A 321 -16.84 2.76 14.99
C ASN A 321 -15.99 1.48 14.88
N GLY A 322 -14.67 1.53 15.11
CA GLY A 322 -13.82 0.34 15.08
C GLY A 322 -12.41 0.63 14.55
N PRO A 323 -11.63 -0.40 14.18
CA PRO A 323 -10.32 -0.21 13.57
C PRO A 323 -10.45 0.35 12.15
N ASP A 324 -9.55 1.27 11.77
CA ASP A 324 -9.40 1.67 10.37
C ASP A 324 -8.84 0.52 9.51
N GLY A 325 -9.10 0.58 8.21
CA GLY A 325 -8.64 -0.42 7.26
C GLY A 325 -8.66 0.06 5.81
N CYS A 326 -8.55 -0.90 4.91
CA CYS A 326 -8.71 -0.68 3.47
C CYS A 326 -10.11 -1.15 3.04
N ALA A 327 -10.66 -0.52 1.99
CA ALA A 327 -11.90 -0.95 1.38
C ALA A 327 -11.84 -0.90 -0.16
N ILE A 328 -12.54 -1.83 -0.81
CA ILE A 328 -12.79 -1.78 -2.26
C ILE A 328 -14.30 -1.75 -2.47
N PHE A 329 -14.81 -0.74 -3.18
CA PHE A 329 -16.17 -0.73 -3.69
C PHE A 329 -16.18 -0.90 -5.21
N TYR A 330 -17.21 -1.56 -5.74
CA TYR A 330 -17.39 -1.73 -7.18
C TYR A 330 -18.86 -1.58 -7.57
N LYS A 331 -19.11 -0.99 -8.75
CA LYS A 331 -20.46 -0.71 -9.27
C LYS A 331 -21.10 -2.00 -9.82
N ARG A 332 -22.11 -2.54 -9.14
CA ARG A 332 -22.71 -3.86 -9.42
C ARG A 332 -23.48 -3.92 -10.72
N ASP A 333 -23.92 -2.80 -11.28
CA ASP A 333 -24.60 -2.76 -12.58
C ASP A 333 -23.62 -2.97 -13.74
N LYS A 334 -22.38 -2.51 -13.61
CA LYS A 334 -21.31 -2.66 -14.61
C LYS A 334 -20.38 -3.84 -14.37
N LEU A 335 -20.09 -4.14 -13.10
CA LEU A 335 -19.06 -5.09 -12.69
C LEU A 335 -19.65 -6.28 -11.92
N GLN A 336 -19.03 -7.44 -12.09
CA GLN A 336 -19.28 -8.64 -11.31
C GLN A 336 -18.02 -9.01 -10.53
N LEU A 337 -18.16 -9.27 -9.22
CA LEU A 337 -17.08 -9.81 -8.40
C LEU A 337 -16.99 -11.32 -8.62
N LEU A 338 -15.79 -11.79 -9.00
CA LEU A 338 -15.50 -13.22 -9.18
C LEU A 338 -14.83 -13.83 -7.95
N GLY A 339 -14.05 -13.04 -7.22
CA GLY A 339 -13.38 -13.46 -5.98
C GLY A 339 -12.54 -12.33 -5.39
N TYR A 340 -12.17 -12.47 -4.12
CA TYR A 340 -11.24 -11.55 -3.47
C TYR A 340 -10.40 -12.27 -2.42
N GLU A 341 -9.22 -11.72 -2.14
CA GLU A 341 -8.35 -12.15 -1.07
C GLU A 341 -7.86 -10.95 -0.26
N THR A 342 -7.51 -11.20 1.00
CA THR A 342 -7.00 -10.20 1.92
C THR A 342 -5.67 -10.66 2.50
N ARG A 343 -4.73 -9.74 2.71
CA ARG A 343 -3.42 -10.06 3.25
C ARG A 343 -2.99 -9.06 4.31
N ILE A 344 -2.55 -9.56 5.46
CA ILE A 344 -1.70 -8.80 6.38
C ILE A 344 -0.29 -8.90 5.80
N LEU A 345 0.28 -7.77 5.39
CA LEU A 345 1.58 -7.72 4.73
C LEU A 345 2.67 -8.16 5.68
N GLU A 346 3.58 -8.99 5.17
CA GLU A 346 4.71 -9.51 5.91
C GLU A 346 5.98 -8.75 5.61
N VAL A 347 6.84 -8.66 6.62
CA VAL A 347 8.16 -8.07 6.57
C VAL A 347 9.13 -9.14 7.09
N TRP A 348 9.93 -9.71 6.19
CA TRP A 348 10.76 -10.90 6.46
C TRP A 348 9.98 -12.06 7.12
N ARG A 349 8.83 -12.43 6.54
CA ARG A 349 7.95 -13.52 7.02
C ARG A 349 7.29 -13.27 8.38
N VAL A 350 7.36 -12.05 8.89
CA VAL A 350 6.65 -11.63 10.11
C VAL A 350 5.50 -10.71 9.72
N GLN A 351 4.29 -11.02 10.17
CA GLN A 351 3.13 -10.16 9.95
C GLN A 351 3.39 -8.76 10.49
N SER A 352 3.18 -7.76 9.64
CA SER A 352 3.14 -6.36 10.04
C SER A 352 1.72 -5.98 10.46
N ASN A 353 1.48 -4.68 10.62
CA ASN A 353 0.15 -4.15 10.86
C ASN A 353 -0.53 -3.60 9.59
N GLN A 354 0.12 -3.70 8.44
CA GLN A 354 -0.38 -3.14 7.18
C GLN A 354 -1.11 -4.21 6.38
N VAL A 355 -2.13 -3.80 5.64
CA VAL A 355 -3.08 -4.72 5.01
C VAL A 355 -3.29 -4.38 3.54
N ALA A 356 -3.60 -5.42 2.76
CA ALA A 356 -3.95 -5.31 1.35
C ALA A 356 -5.23 -6.11 1.05
N ILE A 357 -5.98 -5.65 0.06
CA ILE A 357 -7.14 -6.36 -0.51
C ILE A 357 -6.89 -6.48 -2.00
N ALA A 358 -7.09 -7.67 -2.58
CA ALA A 358 -7.11 -7.90 -4.01
C ALA A 358 -8.47 -8.46 -4.42
N ALA A 359 -9.09 -7.91 -5.46
CA ALA A 359 -10.38 -8.33 -5.98
C ALA A 359 -10.32 -8.57 -7.48
N ARG A 360 -10.90 -9.69 -7.93
CA ARG A 360 -11.04 -10.04 -9.34
C ARG A 360 -12.44 -9.65 -9.81
N LEU A 361 -12.50 -8.75 -10.78
CA LEU A 361 -13.72 -8.14 -11.29
C LEU A 361 -13.87 -8.46 -12.78
N GLN A 362 -15.12 -8.61 -13.21
CA GLN A 362 -15.48 -8.83 -14.61
C GLN A 362 -16.40 -7.70 -15.10
N LEU A 363 -16.08 -7.14 -16.26
CA LEU A 363 -16.99 -6.24 -16.97
C LEU A 363 -18.14 -7.04 -17.55
N LYS A 364 -19.37 -6.75 -17.12
CA LYS A 364 -20.57 -7.48 -17.58
C LYS A 364 -20.83 -7.34 -19.08
N ALA A 365 -20.47 -6.19 -19.65
CA ALA A 365 -20.73 -5.89 -21.05
C ALA A 365 -19.85 -6.69 -22.01
N SER A 366 -18.58 -6.92 -21.67
CA SER A 366 -17.61 -7.60 -22.54
C SER A 366 -17.18 -8.98 -22.03
N GLY A 367 -17.47 -9.31 -20.77
CA GLY A 367 -16.99 -10.54 -20.13
C GLY A 367 -15.51 -10.51 -19.73
N LYS A 368 -14.79 -9.42 -20.02
CA LYS A 368 -13.36 -9.29 -19.69
C LYS A 368 -13.13 -9.15 -18.19
N GLU A 369 -12.06 -9.77 -17.73
CA GLU A 369 -11.64 -9.75 -16.33
C GLU A 369 -10.44 -8.85 -16.09
N PHE A 370 -10.37 -8.28 -14.89
CA PHE A 370 -9.21 -7.58 -14.38
C PHE A 370 -9.15 -7.73 -12.86
N CYS A 371 -7.99 -7.49 -12.29
CA CYS A 371 -7.74 -7.46 -10.86
C CYS A 371 -7.52 -6.02 -10.41
N VAL A 372 -8.06 -5.69 -9.23
CA VAL A 372 -7.74 -4.44 -8.53
C VAL A 372 -7.21 -4.77 -7.16
N CYS A 373 -6.15 -4.08 -6.74
CA CYS A 373 -5.57 -4.21 -5.41
C CYS A 373 -5.46 -2.85 -4.74
N THR A 374 -5.77 -2.80 -3.44
CA THR A 374 -5.53 -1.62 -2.61
C THR A 374 -4.71 -1.97 -1.36
N THR A 375 -3.82 -1.06 -0.96
CA THR A 375 -3.00 -1.18 0.25
C THR A 375 -2.84 0.16 0.96
N HIS A 376 -2.41 0.10 2.23
CA HIS A 376 -1.91 1.25 2.98
C HIS A 376 -0.63 0.81 3.69
N LEU A 377 0.52 1.34 3.26
CA LEU A 377 1.84 0.99 3.80
C LEU A 377 2.25 1.88 4.97
N LYS A 378 3.32 1.47 5.66
CA LYS A 378 3.71 2.09 6.91
C LYS A 378 4.10 3.57 6.75
N ALA A 379 3.32 4.43 7.40
CA ALA A 379 3.56 5.87 7.53
C ALA A 379 4.81 6.25 8.34
N ARG A 380 5.16 7.55 8.25
CA ARG A 380 6.32 8.27 8.81
C ARG A 380 7.63 8.10 8.05
N HIS A 381 8.49 9.11 8.16
CA HIS A 381 9.77 9.19 7.46
C HIS A 381 10.92 8.55 8.25
N GLY A 382 11.94 8.10 7.54
CA GLY A 382 13.18 7.59 8.11
C GLY A 382 13.73 6.39 7.33
N ALA A 383 15.05 6.27 7.24
CA ALA A 383 15.71 5.23 6.44
C ALA A 383 15.29 3.80 6.84
N LEU A 384 14.98 3.57 8.12
CA LEU A 384 14.47 2.29 8.61
C LEU A 384 13.05 2.00 8.08
N LEU A 385 12.19 3.02 8.07
CA LEU A 385 10.81 2.90 7.62
C LEU A 385 10.72 2.76 6.10
N ALA A 386 11.58 3.45 5.35
CA ALA A 386 11.72 3.26 3.91
C ALA A 386 12.08 1.80 3.56
N LYS A 387 13.01 1.17 4.30
CA LYS A 387 13.33 -0.26 4.15
C LYS A 387 12.14 -1.15 4.50
N LEU A 388 11.44 -0.85 5.59
CA LEU A 388 10.25 -1.61 6.00
C LEU A 388 9.15 -1.54 4.95
N ARG A 389 8.82 -0.35 4.44
CA ARG A 389 7.88 -0.17 3.33
C ARG A 389 8.30 -0.97 2.12
N ASN A 390 9.58 -0.93 1.77
CA ASN A 390 10.10 -1.68 0.64
C ASN A 390 9.89 -3.20 0.79
N GLU A 391 10.09 -3.77 1.98
CA GLU A 391 9.75 -5.18 2.23
C GLU A 391 8.25 -5.45 2.16
N GLN A 392 7.41 -4.55 2.70
CA GLN A 392 5.96 -4.66 2.57
C GLN A 392 5.54 -4.63 1.09
N GLY A 393 6.18 -3.79 0.27
CA GLY A 393 5.98 -3.73 -1.17
C GLY A 393 6.37 -5.02 -1.88
N ARG A 394 7.47 -5.67 -1.49
CA ARG A 394 7.85 -6.99 -2.04
C ARG A 394 6.84 -8.07 -1.70
N ASP A 395 6.31 -8.06 -0.48
CA ASP A 395 5.27 -9.01 -0.08
C ASP A 395 3.95 -8.77 -0.80
N LEU A 396 3.58 -7.49 -0.96
CA LEU A 396 2.43 -7.06 -1.75
C LEU A 396 2.53 -7.53 -3.20
N ILE A 397 3.67 -7.33 -3.86
CA ILE A 397 3.90 -7.78 -5.25
C ILE A 397 3.72 -9.30 -5.36
N ARG A 398 4.30 -10.08 -4.44
CA ARG A 398 4.17 -11.54 -4.44
C ARG A 398 2.71 -11.98 -4.28
N PHE A 399 2.01 -11.39 -3.33
CA PHE A 399 0.59 -11.64 -3.10
C PHE A 399 -0.27 -11.31 -4.32
N VAL A 400 -0.08 -10.12 -4.88
CA VAL A 400 -0.85 -9.66 -6.03
C VAL A 400 -0.54 -10.49 -7.27
N LYS A 401 0.72 -10.88 -7.51
CA LYS A 401 1.08 -11.78 -8.62
C LYS A 401 0.43 -13.16 -8.46
N GLN A 402 0.43 -13.71 -7.25
CA GLN A 402 -0.21 -15.00 -6.96
C GLN A 402 -1.73 -14.94 -7.22
N PHE A 403 -2.39 -13.85 -6.81
CA PHE A 403 -3.83 -13.67 -6.97
C PHE A 403 -4.24 -13.32 -8.41
N ALA A 404 -3.54 -12.38 -9.04
CA ALA A 404 -3.88 -11.85 -10.35
C ALA A 404 -3.45 -12.78 -11.49
N GLY A 405 -2.36 -13.55 -11.31
CA GLY A 405 -1.77 -14.36 -12.36
C GLY A 405 -1.27 -13.48 -13.50
N ASN A 406 -1.86 -13.65 -14.68
CA ASN A 406 -1.54 -12.86 -15.88
C ASN A 406 -2.68 -11.88 -16.27
N SER A 407 -3.73 -11.77 -15.45
CA SER A 407 -4.84 -10.86 -15.72
C SER A 407 -4.43 -9.40 -15.53
N ALA A 408 -5.09 -8.51 -16.26
CA ALA A 408 -4.92 -7.07 -16.19
C ALA A 408 -5.02 -6.60 -14.74
N LEU A 409 -4.12 -5.73 -14.29
CA LEU A 409 -4.00 -5.35 -12.90
C LEU A 409 -4.00 -3.84 -12.73
N LEU A 410 -4.78 -3.37 -11.75
CA LEU A 410 -4.74 -2.04 -11.17
C LEU A 410 -4.27 -2.16 -9.71
N LEU A 411 -3.06 -1.69 -9.39
CA LEU A 411 -2.49 -1.71 -8.04
C LEU A 411 -2.44 -0.29 -7.47
N CYS A 412 -3.20 -0.04 -6.41
CA CYS A 412 -3.42 1.32 -5.91
C CYS A 412 -3.19 1.41 -4.40
N GLY A 413 -2.99 2.61 -3.88
CA GLY A 413 -3.03 2.84 -2.44
C GLY A 413 -2.17 4.00 -1.98
N ASP A 414 -2.15 4.16 -0.66
CA ASP A 414 -1.22 5.04 0.05
C ASP A 414 0.03 4.24 0.39
N PHE A 415 1.11 4.52 -0.33
CA PHE A 415 2.40 3.85 -0.14
C PHE A 415 3.25 4.53 0.93
N ASN A 416 2.86 5.71 1.42
CA ASN A 416 3.64 6.51 2.37
C ASN A 416 5.11 6.68 1.95
N ALA A 417 5.36 6.72 0.63
CA ALA A 417 6.68 6.71 0.05
C ALA A 417 6.75 7.64 -1.15
N GLU A 418 7.71 8.56 -1.14
CA GLU A 418 7.97 9.41 -2.30
C GLU A 418 8.55 8.60 -3.48
N PRO A 419 8.48 9.10 -4.73
CA PRO A 419 9.00 8.37 -5.89
C PRO A 419 10.49 8.05 -5.80
N VAL A 420 11.24 8.80 -4.98
CA VAL A 420 12.67 8.57 -4.72
C VAL A 420 12.94 7.36 -3.82
N GLU A 421 11.95 6.88 -3.07
CA GLU A 421 12.12 5.75 -2.17
C GLU A 421 12.26 4.41 -2.93
N PRO A 422 12.97 3.41 -2.34
CA PRO A 422 13.26 2.15 -3.02
C PRO A 422 12.02 1.36 -3.48
N ILE A 423 10.89 1.53 -2.78
CA ILE A 423 9.67 0.80 -3.08
C ILE A 423 9.09 1.16 -4.45
N TYR A 424 9.17 2.42 -4.84
CA TYR A 424 8.66 2.88 -6.14
C TYR A 424 9.38 2.17 -7.29
N ALA A 425 10.72 2.13 -7.23
CA ALA A 425 11.52 1.36 -8.19
C ALA A 425 11.23 -0.14 -8.10
N THR A 426 11.08 -0.70 -6.90
CA THR A 426 10.77 -2.13 -6.72
C THR A 426 9.45 -2.55 -7.38
N ILE A 427 8.44 -1.67 -7.38
CA ILE A 427 7.14 -1.91 -8.02
C ILE A 427 7.27 -1.87 -9.55
N LEU A 428 7.89 -0.81 -10.09
CA LEU A 428 7.99 -0.60 -11.54
C LEU A 428 8.99 -1.55 -12.21
N SER A 429 10.09 -1.91 -11.53
CA SER A 429 11.10 -2.84 -12.05
C SER A 429 10.73 -4.31 -11.84
N CYS A 430 9.52 -4.63 -11.40
CA CYS A 430 9.11 -6.01 -11.21
C CYS A 430 8.72 -6.68 -12.54
N ASP A 431 9.61 -7.51 -13.08
CA ASP A 431 9.41 -8.21 -14.36
C ASP A 431 8.18 -9.14 -14.39
N LEU A 432 7.69 -9.58 -13.22
CA LEU A 432 6.53 -10.47 -13.11
C LEU A 432 5.20 -9.76 -13.40
N LEU A 433 5.14 -8.44 -13.18
CA LEU A 433 3.93 -7.63 -13.32
C LEU A 433 4.08 -6.54 -14.39
N LYS A 434 5.31 -6.07 -14.67
CA LYS A 434 5.62 -5.03 -15.68
C LYS A 434 4.72 -3.80 -15.54
N LEU A 435 4.69 -3.22 -14.34
CA LEU A 435 3.77 -2.13 -14.01
C LEU A 435 4.27 -0.77 -14.53
N GLY A 436 3.35 0.06 -14.99
CA GLY A 436 3.52 1.50 -15.21
C GLY A 436 2.80 2.33 -14.13
N SER A 437 3.05 3.64 -14.11
CA SER A 437 2.35 4.58 -13.21
C SER A 437 1.40 5.47 -14.00
N ALA A 438 0.10 5.42 -13.68
CA ALA A 438 -0.93 6.06 -14.49
C ALA A 438 -0.74 7.58 -14.62
N TYR A 439 -0.36 8.26 -13.54
CA TYR A 439 -0.14 9.71 -13.56
C TYR A 439 1.17 10.11 -14.24
N ALA A 440 2.23 9.29 -14.15
CA ALA A 440 3.47 9.53 -14.87
C ALA A 440 3.31 9.30 -16.38
N ASP A 441 2.57 8.26 -16.77
CA ASP A 441 2.41 7.84 -18.16
C ASP A 441 1.47 8.78 -18.93
N ILE A 442 0.35 9.22 -18.33
CA ILE A 442 -0.55 10.18 -19.00
C ILE A 442 0.14 11.53 -19.27
N LYS A 443 1.11 11.91 -18.43
CA LYS A 443 1.92 13.12 -18.63
C LYS A 443 2.93 12.92 -19.76
N LEU A 444 3.49 11.71 -19.90
CA LEU A 444 4.39 11.35 -20.99
C LEU A 444 3.69 11.42 -22.34
N GLU A 445 2.51 10.79 -22.49
CA GLU A 445 1.75 10.81 -23.75
C GLU A 445 1.48 12.25 -24.23
N LYS A 446 1.18 13.17 -23.31
CA LYS A 446 0.97 14.59 -23.61
C LYS A 446 2.25 15.34 -24.00
N GLN A 447 3.40 14.91 -23.48
CA GLN A 447 4.71 15.48 -23.83
C GLN A 447 5.20 14.96 -25.19
N GLN A 448 5.04 13.66 -25.47
CA GLN A 448 5.42 13.03 -26.74
C GLN A 448 4.56 13.51 -27.92
N GLN A 449 3.31 13.88 -27.69
CA GLN A 449 2.51 14.61 -28.69
C GLN A 449 3.15 15.94 -29.14
N LYS A 450 4.16 16.45 -28.42
CA LYS A 450 4.90 17.67 -28.78
C LYS A 450 6.29 17.41 -29.34
N VAL A 451 6.87 16.21 -29.16
CA VAL A 451 8.24 15.87 -29.59
C VAL A 451 8.32 14.36 -29.88
N GLN A 452 8.74 13.98 -31.08
CA GLN A 452 9.10 12.59 -31.40
C GLN A 452 10.43 12.25 -30.74
N SER A 453 10.41 11.38 -29.73
CA SER A 453 11.62 10.83 -29.08
C SER A 453 11.65 9.32 -29.26
N GLU A 454 12.83 8.77 -29.49
CA GLU A 454 13.05 7.32 -29.57
C GLU A 454 12.72 6.62 -28.24
N PRO A 455 12.21 5.37 -28.26
CA PRO A 455 11.95 4.59 -27.06
C PRO A 455 13.25 4.28 -26.30
N CYS A 456 13.25 4.46 -24.98
CA CYS A 456 14.33 3.97 -24.11
C CYS A 456 13.97 2.56 -23.60
N GLU A 457 14.88 1.60 -23.75
CA GLU A 457 14.70 0.21 -23.30
C GLU A 457 15.31 -0.06 -21.90
N ASP A 458 16.08 0.87 -21.33
CA ASP A 458 16.67 0.69 -20.00
C ASP A 458 15.61 0.93 -18.90
N LEU A 459 15.24 -0.15 -18.20
CA LEU A 459 14.30 -0.13 -17.08
C LEU A 459 14.69 0.88 -15.99
N ASN A 460 15.97 1.06 -15.69
CA ASN A 460 16.40 2.02 -14.67
C ASN A 460 16.14 3.46 -15.12
N GLU A 461 16.36 3.73 -16.41
CA GLU A 461 16.09 5.03 -17.00
C GLU A 461 14.58 5.28 -17.07
N LEU A 462 13.78 4.30 -17.51
CA LEU A 462 12.32 4.39 -17.51
C LEU A 462 11.76 4.72 -16.12
N VAL A 463 12.26 4.04 -15.08
CA VAL A 463 11.91 4.32 -13.70
C VAL A 463 12.34 5.72 -13.27
N ALA A 464 13.55 6.15 -13.62
CA ALA A 464 14.04 7.49 -13.31
C ALA A 464 13.16 8.58 -13.96
N GLN A 465 12.84 8.42 -15.23
CA GLN A 465 11.97 9.36 -15.95
C GLN A 465 10.52 9.32 -15.42
N SER A 466 10.02 8.15 -15.00
CA SER A 466 8.69 8.03 -14.36
C SER A 466 8.60 8.87 -13.10
N LYS A 467 9.63 8.83 -12.23
CA LYS A 467 9.70 9.65 -11.00
C LYS A 467 9.57 11.14 -11.27
N GLU A 468 10.19 11.64 -12.34
CA GLU A 468 10.12 13.07 -12.72
C GLU A 468 8.74 13.48 -13.27
N ARG A 469 7.97 12.51 -13.76
CA ARG A 469 6.64 12.75 -14.33
C ARG A 469 5.51 12.63 -13.33
N GLU A 470 5.74 12.06 -12.16
CA GLU A 470 4.74 12.02 -11.08
C GLU A 470 4.18 13.42 -10.75
N PRO A 471 2.95 13.49 -10.17
CA PRO A 471 2.42 14.77 -9.72
C PRO A 471 3.31 15.35 -8.62
N ALA A 472 3.25 16.67 -8.44
CA ALA A 472 4.05 17.33 -7.42
C ALA A 472 3.64 16.94 -6.00
N TYR A 473 2.39 16.52 -5.81
CA TYR A 473 1.86 16.03 -4.55
C TYR A 473 0.59 15.20 -4.76
N THR A 474 0.29 14.40 -3.75
CA THR A 474 -1.00 13.72 -3.54
C THR A 474 -1.55 14.02 -2.15
N THR A 475 -0.72 14.47 -1.21
CA THR A 475 -1.12 15.01 0.09
C THR A 475 -0.51 16.40 0.31
N TRP A 476 -1.27 17.31 0.94
CA TRP A 476 -0.77 18.65 1.28
C TRP A 476 -1.41 19.18 2.55
N LYS A 477 -0.66 19.18 3.66
CA LYS A 477 -1.14 19.48 5.01
C LYS A 477 -0.17 20.36 5.78
N ILE A 478 -0.62 20.92 6.90
CA ILE A 478 0.23 21.67 7.84
C ILE A 478 0.09 21.07 9.23
N ARG A 479 1.21 20.58 9.78
CA ARG A 479 1.34 20.05 11.14
C ARG A 479 2.12 21.01 12.02
N GLU A 480 2.30 20.65 13.30
CA GLU A 480 3.18 21.38 14.22
C GLU A 480 4.63 21.49 13.71
N GLU A 481 5.12 20.47 13.02
CA GLU A 481 6.49 20.42 12.48
C GLU A 481 6.67 21.25 11.20
N GLY A 482 5.58 21.63 10.52
CA GLY A 482 5.62 22.43 9.31
C GLY A 482 4.60 22.02 8.24
N GLU A 483 4.78 22.59 7.06
CA GLU A 483 3.99 22.27 5.87
C GLU A 483 4.57 21.02 5.19
N GLU A 484 3.72 20.00 5.02
CA GLU A 484 4.05 18.71 4.38
C GLU A 484 3.32 18.64 3.03
N CYS A 485 4.06 18.40 1.96
CA CYS A 485 3.54 18.35 0.59
C CYS A 485 4.30 17.27 -0.16
N HIS A 486 3.66 16.11 -0.35
CA HIS A 486 4.34 14.89 -0.82
C HIS A 486 3.47 14.13 -1.83
N THR A 487 4.13 13.38 -2.71
CA THR A 487 3.50 12.38 -3.59
C THR A 487 3.73 11.01 -2.97
N ILE A 488 2.68 10.42 -2.40
CA ILE A 488 2.75 9.14 -1.68
C ILE A 488 1.60 8.19 -2.03
N ASP A 489 0.63 8.66 -2.81
CA ASP A 489 -0.50 7.88 -3.32
C ASP A 489 -0.26 7.54 -4.79
N TYR A 490 -0.54 6.30 -5.18
CA TYR A 490 -0.25 5.85 -6.54
C TYR A 490 -1.37 4.97 -7.11
N VAL A 491 -1.46 5.00 -8.44
CA VAL A 491 -2.22 4.05 -9.27
C VAL A 491 -1.25 3.45 -10.29
N PHE A 492 -0.77 2.24 -9.99
CA PHE A 492 0.03 1.43 -10.88
C PHE A 492 -0.87 0.50 -11.70
N TYR A 493 -0.46 0.16 -12.92
CA TYR A 493 -1.25 -0.67 -13.82
C TYR A 493 -0.37 -1.48 -14.78
N THR A 494 -0.92 -2.53 -15.40
CA THR A 494 -0.27 -3.34 -16.45
C THR A 494 -0.47 -2.70 -17.84
N PRO A 495 0.52 -1.97 -18.40
CA PRO A 495 0.31 -1.15 -19.61
C PRO A 495 0.13 -1.95 -20.90
N ASP A 496 0.52 -3.23 -20.89
CA ASP A 496 0.30 -4.19 -21.97
C ASP A 496 -1.16 -4.64 -22.10
N GLN A 497 -1.96 -4.50 -21.04
CA GLN A 497 -3.36 -4.97 -21.00
C GLN A 497 -4.36 -3.85 -20.72
N LEU A 498 -3.89 -2.71 -20.21
CA LEU A 498 -4.70 -1.55 -19.85
C LEU A 498 -4.08 -0.30 -20.47
N LYS A 499 -4.90 0.52 -21.12
CA LYS A 499 -4.50 1.84 -21.61
C LYS A 499 -5.06 2.93 -20.71
N ILE A 500 -4.20 3.78 -20.16
CA ILE A 500 -4.61 4.99 -19.45
C ILE A 500 -5.17 6.01 -20.47
N LYS A 501 -6.36 6.54 -20.22
CA LYS A 501 -7.06 7.49 -21.10
C LYS A 501 -7.09 8.88 -20.52
N ASN A 502 -7.24 8.99 -19.19
CA ASN A 502 -7.35 10.27 -18.52
C ASN A 502 -7.07 10.17 -17.02
N CYS A 503 -6.69 11.30 -16.40
CA CYS A 503 -6.57 11.43 -14.95
C CYS A 503 -7.22 12.74 -14.46
N LEU A 504 -7.75 12.74 -13.24
CA LEU A 504 -8.22 13.93 -12.54
C LEU A 504 -7.04 14.80 -12.10
N GLU A 505 -7.10 16.10 -12.41
CA GLU A 505 -6.02 17.04 -12.09
C GLU A 505 -6.00 17.38 -10.60
N PHE A 506 -4.79 17.55 -10.06
CA PHE A 506 -4.60 18.12 -8.74
C PHE A 506 -4.88 19.63 -8.79
N PRO A 507 -5.52 20.20 -7.76
CA PRO A 507 -5.79 21.64 -7.69
C PRO A 507 -4.46 22.41 -7.61
N ALA A 508 -4.42 23.71 -7.86
CA ALA A 508 -3.26 24.53 -7.53
C ALA A 508 -3.26 24.91 -6.04
N GLY A 509 -2.11 25.25 -5.46
CA GLY A 509 -2.00 25.68 -4.07
C GLY A 509 -2.89 26.90 -3.72
N GLU A 510 -3.15 27.78 -4.68
CA GLU A 510 -4.09 28.91 -4.54
C GLU A 510 -5.55 28.44 -4.42
N GLN A 511 -5.92 27.39 -5.15
CA GLN A 511 -7.27 26.82 -5.13
C GLN A 511 -7.54 26.04 -3.84
N ILE A 512 -6.51 25.39 -3.27
CA ILE A 512 -6.61 24.72 -1.96
C ILE A 512 -6.76 25.75 -0.83
N GLY A 513 -6.10 26.91 -0.99
CA GLY A 513 -6.04 27.95 0.02
C GLY A 513 -4.86 27.80 0.99
N LYS A 514 -4.63 28.87 1.78
CA LYS A 514 -3.43 29.02 2.63
C LYS A 514 -3.36 28.02 3.80
N ASN A 515 -4.49 27.47 4.21
CA ASN A 515 -4.57 26.54 5.33
C ASN A 515 -4.39 25.08 4.92
N ARG A 516 -4.27 24.81 3.61
CA ARG A 516 -4.12 23.45 3.05
C ARG A 516 -5.27 22.53 3.46
N THR A 517 -5.05 21.22 3.41
CA THR A 517 -6.06 20.22 3.79
C THR A 517 -5.70 19.49 5.09
N PRO A 518 -6.67 18.92 5.81
CA PRO A 518 -8.12 19.01 5.60
C PRO A 518 -8.64 20.43 5.82
N SER A 519 -9.83 20.74 5.30
CA SER A 519 -10.49 22.03 5.48
C SER A 519 -12.00 21.90 5.30
N PHE A 520 -12.75 22.98 5.50
CA PHE A 520 -14.17 23.00 5.18
C PHE A 520 -14.47 22.70 3.69
N GLN A 521 -13.49 22.85 2.81
CA GLN A 521 -13.63 22.59 1.37
C GLN A 521 -13.16 21.20 0.96
N TYR A 522 -12.40 20.48 1.80
CA TYR A 522 -11.86 19.18 1.44
C TYR A 522 -11.64 18.27 2.66
N PRO A 523 -12.21 17.05 2.68
CA PRO A 523 -12.39 16.27 3.92
C PRO A 523 -11.23 15.34 4.29
N SER A 524 -10.13 15.35 3.53
CA SER A 524 -8.95 14.52 3.79
C SER A 524 -7.69 15.36 3.57
N ASP A 525 -6.58 14.98 4.19
CA ASP A 525 -5.27 15.53 3.91
C ASP A 525 -4.64 14.96 2.62
N HIS A 526 -5.22 13.88 2.07
CA HIS A 526 -4.87 13.30 0.78
C HIS A 526 -5.93 13.66 -0.26
N PHE A 527 -5.52 13.94 -1.50
CA PHE A 527 -6.42 14.15 -2.63
C PHE A 527 -6.76 12.82 -3.31
N SER A 528 -8.02 12.61 -3.68
CA SER A 528 -8.39 11.42 -4.45
C SER A 528 -7.76 11.46 -5.85
N LEU A 529 -7.21 10.32 -6.25
CA LEU A 529 -6.72 10.04 -7.60
C LEU A 529 -7.86 9.39 -8.38
N VAL A 530 -8.17 9.89 -9.58
CA VAL A 530 -9.19 9.29 -10.45
C VAL A 530 -8.63 9.10 -11.83
N CYS A 531 -8.69 7.87 -12.32
CA CYS A 531 -8.09 7.44 -13.58
C CYS A 531 -9.13 6.74 -14.45
N ASP A 532 -9.15 7.07 -15.74
CA ASP A 532 -9.95 6.40 -16.76
C ASP A 532 -9.06 5.46 -17.55
N PHE A 533 -9.35 4.16 -17.53
CA PHE A 533 -8.65 3.11 -18.26
C PHE A 533 -9.53 2.46 -19.31
N GLU A 534 -8.90 1.81 -20.28
CA GLU A 534 -9.51 0.92 -21.27
C GLU A 534 -8.79 -0.44 -21.25
N LEU A 535 -9.52 -1.57 -21.10
CA LEU A 535 -8.90 -2.88 -21.30
C LEU A 535 -8.68 -3.17 -22.78
N LEU A 536 -7.45 -3.52 -23.12
CA LEU A 536 -7.04 -3.87 -24.46
C LEU A 536 -7.56 -5.26 -24.86
N ASP A 537 -7.79 -5.46 -26.16
CA ASP A 537 -8.08 -6.78 -26.74
C ASP A 537 -6.76 -7.54 -26.96
N GLU A 538 -6.75 -8.85 -26.69
CA GLU A 538 -5.58 -9.71 -26.90
C GLU A 538 -5.08 -9.75 -28.35
N SER A 539 -5.88 -9.26 -29.32
CA SER A 539 -5.59 -9.33 -30.76
C SER A 539 -4.79 -8.16 -31.35
N GLN A 540 -4.36 -7.17 -30.55
CA GLN A 540 -3.59 -6.02 -31.07
C GLN A 540 -2.06 -6.16 -30.93
N THR A 541 -1.57 -7.18 -30.23
CA THR A 541 -0.14 -7.39 -29.99
C THR A 541 0.63 -8.04 -31.16
N GLU A 542 -0.05 -8.56 -32.19
CA GLU A 542 0.62 -9.31 -33.28
C GLU A 542 0.80 -8.55 -34.62
N VAL A 543 0.23 -7.36 -34.79
CA VAL A 543 0.15 -6.73 -36.13
C VAL A 543 1.33 -5.79 -36.47
N GLU A 544 2.12 -5.31 -35.51
CA GLU A 544 3.27 -4.44 -35.82
C GLU A 544 4.59 -5.20 -36.11
N GLY A 545 4.57 -6.54 -36.07
CA GLY A 545 5.77 -7.36 -36.24
C GLY A 545 6.03 -7.92 -37.65
N ASN A 546 5.13 -7.77 -38.63
CA ASN A 546 5.32 -8.46 -39.90
C ASN A 546 4.65 -7.80 -41.12
N SER A 547 5.13 -6.62 -41.50
CA SER A 547 4.90 -6.12 -42.86
C SER A 547 6.16 -5.47 -43.41
N ASN A 548 7.15 -6.29 -43.79
CA ASN A 548 8.08 -5.92 -44.85
C ASN A 548 8.66 -7.13 -45.58
N SER A 549 8.40 -7.13 -46.90
CA SER A 549 9.06 -7.88 -47.99
C SER A 549 8.33 -9.11 -48.55
N ASN A 550 7.45 -8.84 -49.52
CA ASN A 550 7.36 -9.67 -50.73
C ASN A 550 6.86 -8.80 -51.90
N HIS A 551 7.80 -8.10 -52.54
CA HIS A 551 7.61 -7.62 -53.91
C HIS A 551 7.83 -8.79 -54.87
N GLY A 552 6.75 -9.43 -55.27
CA GLY A 552 6.72 -10.35 -56.40
C GLY A 552 6.52 -9.58 -57.71
N ASN A 553 7.55 -9.63 -58.57
CA ASN A 553 7.49 -9.25 -59.98
C ASN A 553 6.31 -9.93 -60.70
N ILE A 554 5.58 -9.17 -61.51
CA ILE A 554 4.78 -9.71 -62.60
C ILE A 554 5.33 -9.11 -63.89
N GLN A 555 5.82 -10.00 -64.75
CA GLN A 555 6.16 -9.78 -66.16
C GLN A 555 4.90 -9.87 -67.02
#